data_AF-A0A6J7DWJ7-F1
#
_entry.id   AF-A0A6J7DWJ7-F1
#
_cell.length_a   1.000
_cell.length_b   1.000
_cell.length_c   1.000
_cell.angle_alpha   90.00
_cell.angle_beta   90.00
_cell.angle_gamma   90.00
#
_symmetry.space_group_name_H-M   'P 1'
#
loop_
_entity.id
_entity.type
_entity.pdbx_description
1 polymer ?
#
loop_
_entity_poly.entity_id
_entity_poly.type
_entity_poly.pdbx_seq_one_letter_code
_entity_poly.pdbx_strand_id
1 'polypeptide(L)'
;MKKIASFLLVLVAGLSFISATPALAENAPIIIADKPHQLFNGTFRDDELATSLLPDGKLGSRVFSPPRGINTWVIDGRLLDEVAAMTDGYILENKKEGVGALAAKSWLTRLALSTGGDHINALAYGNPDIAIARSLAPSEFTFYLAYGKTEVEKQLKRKVTTDQLTVTGTSNMSALLKKDYTQSRQSLSKLSTVIYTPEVEAVRANLSVVLNPFMKREDREVFTNDAVESVMKYVNKLRVTNGQYQLTSKEVKVPITLTNDFDSPVTLFLTLSPQNSRVQVGSEFKVTIAAKSRSQLAVPFTVIAPGATTVIAQFTNDKGQKVGKEAVLTLNLSIFDSRVAWFTSGAGILLLLAAITQTVRRIRRSRA
;
A
#
# COMPACT_ATOMS: atom_id res chain seq x y z
N MET A 1 79.06 -28.68 53.13
CA MET A 1 79.37 -27.38 52.49
C MET A 1 79.04 -27.48 51.00
N LYS A 2 78.20 -26.56 50.50
CA LYS A 2 78.01 -26.03 49.10
C LYS A 2 78.35 -26.97 47.91
N LYS A 3 77.37 -27.38 47.08
CA LYS A 3 76.99 -26.84 45.74
C LYS A 3 78.21 -26.38 44.90
N ILE A 4 78.40 -26.73 43.63
CA ILE A 4 77.60 -26.31 42.45
C ILE A 4 77.93 -27.19 41.23
N ALA A 5 76.91 -27.50 40.44
CA ALA A 5 76.93 -28.19 39.15
C ALA A 5 77.42 -27.29 38.00
N SER A 6 77.97 -27.89 36.93
CA SER A 6 78.17 -27.20 35.64
C SER A 6 77.43 -27.91 34.51
N PHE A 7 76.66 -27.09 33.82
CA PHE A 7 75.67 -27.34 32.76
C PHE A 7 76.38 -27.46 31.40
N LEU A 8 75.97 -28.41 30.56
CA LEU A 8 76.28 -28.40 29.12
C LEU A 8 74.97 -28.09 28.38
N LEU A 9 74.85 -26.87 27.87
CA LEU A 9 73.69 -26.38 27.14
C LEU A 9 73.89 -26.64 25.63
N VAL A 10 73.11 -27.55 25.07
CA VAL A 10 73.02 -27.73 23.61
C VAL A 10 72.09 -26.65 23.05
N LEU A 11 72.63 -25.79 22.20
CA LEU A 11 71.92 -24.72 21.50
C LEU A 11 71.21 -25.30 20.26
N VAL A 12 69.90 -25.52 20.34
CA VAL A 12 69.06 -25.82 19.16
C VAL A 12 68.52 -24.49 18.62
N ALA A 13 69.07 -24.02 17.51
CA ALA A 13 68.55 -22.88 16.77
C ALA A 13 67.34 -23.33 15.93
N GLY A 14 66.13 -23.15 16.46
CA GLY A 14 64.89 -23.31 15.69
C GLY A 14 64.64 -22.05 14.85
N LEU A 15 64.77 -22.15 13.52
CA LEU A 15 64.22 -21.16 12.60
C LEU A 15 62.69 -21.26 12.63
N SER A 16 62.05 -20.38 13.41
CA SER A 16 60.62 -20.14 13.32
C SER A 16 60.34 -19.30 12.06
N PHE A 17 60.00 -19.96 10.96
CA PHE A 17 59.31 -19.30 9.85
C PHE A 17 57.89 -18.94 10.33
N ILE A 18 57.71 -17.70 10.78
CA ILE A 18 56.39 -17.11 10.93
C ILE A 18 55.89 -16.85 9.51
N SER A 19 55.15 -17.81 8.95
CA SER A 19 54.31 -17.58 7.79
C SER A 19 53.21 -16.61 8.22
N ALA A 20 53.49 -15.30 8.14
CA ALA A 20 52.44 -14.31 8.17
C ALA A 20 51.58 -14.56 6.93
N THR A 21 50.46 -15.26 7.09
CA THR A 21 49.39 -15.20 6.10
C THR A 21 49.07 -13.72 5.92
N PRO A 22 49.22 -13.13 4.72
CA PRO A 22 48.75 -11.77 4.54
C PRO A 22 47.27 -11.79 4.85
N ALA A 23 46.86 -11.04 5.87
CA ALA A 23 45.46 -10.70 6.03
C ALA A 23 45.08 -10.00 4.73
N LEU A 24 44.25 -10.65 3.90
CA LEU A 24 43.65 -9.99 2.76
C LEU A 24 42.88 -8.81 3.33
N ALA A 25 43.30 -7.59 3.03
CA ALA A 25 42.53 -6.40 3.35
C ALA A 25 41.16 -6.58 2.68
N GLU A 26 40.11 -6.78 3.49
CA GLU A 26 38.76 -6.91 2.98
C GLU A 26 38.41 -5.58 2.27
N ASN A 27 38.13 -5.64 0.97
CA ASN A 27 37.77 -4.45 0.21
C ASN A 27 36.55 -3.79 0.86
N ALA A 28 36.55 -2.46 0.97
CA ALA A 28 35.39 -1.73 1.45
C ALA A 28 34.14 -2.13 0.63
N PRO A 29 32.96 -2.33 1.26
CA PRO A 29 31.79 -2.79 0.54
C PRO A 29 31.39 -1.85 -0.61
N ILE A 30 31.07 -2.43 -1.77
CA ILE A 30 30.61 -1.68 -2.94
C ILE A 30 29.11 -1.42 -2.77
N ILE A 31 28.75 -0.17 -2.51
CA ILE A 31 27.36 0.24 -2.30
C ILE A 31 26.70 0.53 -3.65
N ILE A 32 25.60 -0.13 -3.95
CA ILE A 32 24.72 0.11 -5.09
C ILE A 32 23.36 0.56 -4.54
N ALA A 33 23.29 1.86 -4.24
CA ALA A 33 22.11 2.54 -3.72
C ALA A 33 22.15 4.00 -4.15
N ASP A 34 20.99 4.61 -4.32
CA ASP A 34 20.85 6.02 -4.70
C ASP A 34 19.57 6.64 -4.12
N LYS A 35 19.36 7.94 -4.34
CA LYS A 35 18.03 8.53 -4.16
C LYS A 35 17.04 7.86 -5.14
N PRO A 36 15.75 7.77 -4.82
CA PRO A 36 14.74 7.34 -5.78
C PRO A 36 14.63 8.32 -6.94
N HIS A 37 14.41 7.78 -8.13
CA HIS A 37 14.27 8.54 -9.38
C HIS A 37 12.88 8.38 -10.01
N GLN A 38 12.13 7.35 -9.63
CA GLN A 38 10.81 7.05 -10.18
C GLN A 38 9.71 7.19 -9.11
N LEU A 39 8.69 7.97 -9.44
CA LEU A 39 7.48 8.19 -8.66
C LEU A 39 6.67 6.89 -8.51
N PHE A 40 5.79 6.83 -7.51
CA PHE A 40 4.89 5.70 -7.23
C PHE A 40 3.90 5.46 -8.37
N ASN A 41 3.58 6.50 -9.15
CA ASN A 41 2.77 6.38 -10.36
C ASN A 41 3.52 5.77 -11.56
N GLY A 42 4.83 5.51 -11.45
CA GLY A 42 5.67 4.86 -12.46
C GLY A 42 6.45 5.81 -13.38
N THR A 43 6.21 7.13 -13.33
CA THR A 43 6.98 8.11 -14.11
C THR A 43 8.31 8.48 -13.44
N PHE A 44 9.32 8.84 -14.23
CA PHE A 44 10.63 9.25 -13.73
C PHE A 44 10.72 10.77 -13.58
N ARG A 45 11.38 11.26 -12.53
CA ARG A 45 11.54 12.70 -12.28
C ARG A 45 12.37 13.37 -13.38
N ASP A 46 13.43 12.71 -13.80
CA ASP A 46 14.42 13.21 -14.75
C ASP A 46 15.30 12.06 -15.30
N ASP A 47 16.32 12.41 -16.09
CA ASP A 47 17.33 11.48 -16.65
C ASP A 47 18.62 11.42 -15.81
N GLU A 48 18.61 11.86 -14.55
CA GLU A 48 19.80 11.81 -13.69
C GLU A 48 20.28 10.36 -13.47
N LEU A 49 19.34 9.42 -13.28
CA LEU A 49 19.68 8.00 -13.17
C LEU A 49 20.34 7.48 -14.45
N ALA A 50 19.86 7.87 -15.63
CA ALA A 50 20.47 7.48 -16.91
C ALA A 50 21.94 7.90 -16.99
N THR A 51 22.24 9.13 -16.55
CA THR A 51 23.61 9.66 -16.49
C THR A 51 24.46 8.91 -15.45
N SER A 52 23.89 8.60 -14.28
CA SER A 52 24.56 7.87 -13.20
C SER A 52 24.97 6.45 -13.59
N LEU A 53 24.23 5.81 -14.50
CA LEU A 53 24.46 4.44 -14.98
C LEU A 53 25.55 4.33 -16.06
N LEU A 54 25.95 5.44 -16.70
CA LEU A 54 27.03 5.45 -17.69
C LEU A 54 28.37 4.99 -17.06
N PRO A 55 29.33 4.44 -17.84
CA PRO A 55 30.57 3.88 -17.30
C PRO A 55 31.38 4.82 -16.39
N ASP A 56 31.36 6.12 -16.66
CA ASP A 56 31.98 7.19 -15.89
C ASP A 56 31.04 7.84 -14.85
N GLY A 57 29.76 7.44 -14.84
CA GLY A 57 28.75 7.86 -13.88
C GLY A 57 28.97 7.31 -12.47
N LYS A 58 28.26 7.89 -11.50
CA LYS A 58 28.37 7.54 -10.06
C LYS A 58 28.13 6.04 -9.78
N LEU A 59 27.08 5.46 -10.38
CA LEU A 59 26.76 4.04 -10.22
C LEU A 59 27.51 3.17 -11.24
N GLY A 60 27.73 3.68 -12.45
CA GLY A 60 28.44 2.93 -13.47
C GLY A 60 29.91 2.69 -13.11
N SER A 61 30.64 3.69 -12.63
CA SER A 61 32.06 3.53 -12.23
C SER A 61 32.29 2.37 -11.25
N ARG A 62 31.33 2.13 -10.32
CA ARG A 62 31.36 1.02 -9.36
C ARG A 62 31.16 -0.35 -10.00
N VAL A 63 30.36 -0.41 -11.06
CA VAL A 63 29.93 -1.65 -11.73
C VAL A 63 30.82 -2.02 -12.92
N PHE A 64 31.28 -1.02 -13.68
CA PHE A 64 32.15 -1.19 -14.82
C PHE A 64 33.61 -1.45 -14.42
N SER A 65 34.08 -0.89 -13.30
CA SER A 65 35.46 -1.02 -12.83
C SER A 65 35.54 -1.35 -11.33
N PRO A 66 34.99 -2.50 -10.87
CA PRO A 66 35.08 -2.88 -9.47
C PRO A 66 36.53 -3.17 -9.04
N PRO A 67 36.87 -3.03 -7.74
CA PRO A 67 38.14 -3.50 -7.20
C PRO A 67 38.42 -4.96 -7.54
N ARG A 68 39.71 -5.30 -7.66
CA ARG A 68 40.14 -6.68 -7.91
C ARG A 68 39.92 -7.55 -6.67
N GLY A 69 39.61 -8.83 -6.90
CA GLY A 69 39.37 -9.81 -5.84
C GLY A 69 37.89 -10.09 -5.63
N ILE A 70 37.58 -10.84 -4.56
CA ILE A 70 36.20 -11.11 -4.14
C ILE A 70 35.70 -9.89 -3.38
N ASN A 71 34.61 -9.28 -3.84
CA ASN A 71 34.03 -8.11 -3.18
C ASN A 71 32.77 -8.47 -2.38
N THR A 72 32.38 -7.52 -1.52
CA THR A 72 31.08 -7.51 -0.87
C THR A 72 30.26 -6.37 -1.44
N TRP A 73 29.11 -6.67 -2.03
CA TRP A 73 28.19 -5.71 -2.62
C TRP A 73 27.02 -5.46 -1.67
N VAL A 74 26.61 -4.21 -1.53
CA VAL A 74 25.45 -3.80 -0.74
C VAL A 74 24.45 -3.15 -1.69
N ILE A 75 23.34 -3.83 -2.00
CA ILE A 75 22.49 -3.49 -3.15
C ILE A 75 21.06 -3.18 -2.70
N ASP A 76 20.52 -2.06 -3.16
CA ASP A 76 19.11 -1.71 -3.00
C ASP A 76 18.25 -2.33 -4.13
N GLY A 77 17.30 -3.18 -3.76
CA GLY A 77 16.35 -3.77 -4.71
C GLY A 77 15.46 -2.74 -5.41
N ARG A 78 15.12 -1.63 -4.75
CA ARG A 78 14.30 -0.56 -5.38
C ARG A 78 15.04 0.11 -6.53
N LEU A 79 16.33 0.36 -6.37
CA LEU A 79 17.17 0.90 -7.43
C LEU A 79 17.23 -0.08 -8.62
N LEU A 80 17.36 -1.38 -8.35
CA LEU A 80 17.35 -2.39 -9.43
C LEU A 80 16.03 -2.40 -10.21
N ASP A 81 14.89 -2.29 -9.52
CA ASP A 81 13.58 -2.16 -10.17
C ASP A 81 13.47 -0.90 -11.03
N GLU A 82 14.02 0.21 -10.55
CA GLU A 82 14.09 1.48 -11.28
C GLU A 82 14.89 1.33 -12.58
N VAL A 83 16.09 0.74 -12.49
CA VAL A 83 16.92 0.49 -13.68
C VAL A 83 16.25 -0.51 -14.61
N ALA A 84 15.59 -1.56 -14.09
CA ALA A 84 14.85 -2.51 -14.91
C ALA A 84 13.69 -1.83 -15.67
N ALA A 85 12.93 -0.95 -15.01
CA ALA A 85 11.84 -0.19 -15.62
C ALA A 85 12.32 0.74 -16.74
N MET A 86 13.58 1.20 -16.71
CA MET A 86 14.14 2.01 -17.79
C MET A 86 14.44 1.19 -19.06
N THR A 87 14.61 -0.13 -18.97
CA THR A 87 15.14 -0.94 -20.08
C THR A 87 14.23 -1.00 -21.30
N ASP A 88 12.91 -0.95 -21.12
CA ASP A 88 11.95 -1.00 -22.23
C ASP A 88 11.53 0.40 -22.72
N GLY A 89 12.22 1.45 -22.26
CA GLY A 89 11.81 2.84 -22.42
C GLY A 89 10.93 3.30 -21.26
N TYR A 90 11.01 4.59 -20.94
CA TYR A 90 10.30 5.18 -19.80
C TYR A 90 9.89 6.61 -20.10
N ILE A 91 8.92 7.10 -19.33
CA ILE A 91 8.36 8.43 -19.48
C ILE A 91 8.75 9.29 -18.27
N LEU A 92 9.22 10.49 -18.57
CA LEU A 92 9.54 11.52 -17.59
C LEU A 92 8.27 12.22 -17.10
N GLU A 93 8.33 12.85 -15.93
CA GLU A 93 7.24 13.64 -15.33
C GLU A 93 6.72 14.73 -16.28
N ASN A 94 7.62 15.31 -17.09
CA ASN A 94 7.28 16.28 -18.14
C ASN A 94 6.66 15.67 -19.41
N LYS A 95 6.33 14.38 -19.39
CA LYS A 95 5.73 13.57 -20.47
C LYS A 95 6.62 13.32 -21.69
N LYS A 96 7.91 13.63 -21.61
CA LYS A 96 8.88 13.24 -22.66
C LYS A 96 9.36 11.81 -22.45
N GLU A 97 9.79 11.19 -23.52
CA GLU A 97 10.51 9.91 -23.47
C GLU A 97 11.89 10.11 -22.86
N GLY A 98 12.28 9.23 -21.94
CA GLY A 98 13.61 9.20 -21.37
C GLY A 98 14.63 8.55 -22.32
N VAL A 99 15.90 8.89 -22.14
CA VAL A 99 16.98 8.50 -23.08
C VAL A 99 17.89 7.37 -22.57
N GLY A 100 17.64 6.86 -21.36
CA GLY A 100 18.53 5.95 -20.63
C GLY A 100 18.38 4.46 -20.89
N ALA A 101 17.49 4.01 -21.78
CA ALA A 101 17.16 2.59 -21.93
C ALA A 101 18.38 1.70 -22.25
N LEU A 102 19.27 2.15 -23.14
CA LEU A 102 20.49 1.41 -23.48
C LEU A 102 21.50 1.39 -22.32
N ALA A 103 21.65 2.51 -21.61
CA ALA A 103 22.51 2.60 -20.44
C ALA A 103 22.05 1.63 -19.34
N ALA A 104 20.73 1.57 -19.08
CA ALA A 104 20.12 0.65 -18.13
C ALA A 104 20.37 -0.83 -18.48
N LYS A 105 20.15 -1.23 -19.75
CA LYS A 105 20.44 -2.61 -20.20
C LYS A 105 21.91 -2.99 -20.01
N SER A 106 22.80 -2.08 -20.41
CA SER A 106 24.25 -2.28 -20.32
C SER A 106 24.70 -2.39 -18.87
N TRP A 107 24.17 -1.52 -18.00
CA TRP A 107 24.50 -1.49 -16.58
C TRP A 107 24.01 -2.73 -15.84
N LEU A 108 22.77 -3.19 -16.05
CA LEU A 108 22.26 -4.42 -15.43
C LEU A 108 23.04 -5.66 -15.87
N THR A 109 23.35 -5.75 -17.16
CA THR A 109 24.19 -6.83 -17.70
C THR A 109 25.57 -6.82 -17.03
N ARG A 110 26.18 -5.64 -16.91
CA ARG A 110 27.49 -5.51 -16.26
C ARG A 110 27.43 -5.83 -14.77
N LEU A 111 26.39 -5.40 -14.05
CA LEU A 111 26.20 -5.70 -12.63
C LEU A 111 26.12 -7.20 -12.39
N ALA A 112 25.34 -7.93 -13.20
CA ALA A 112 25.22 -9.38 -13.09
C ALA A 112 26.56 -10.09 -13.30
N LEU A 113 27.37 -9.62 -14.26
CA LEU A 113 28.72 -10.16 -14.50
C LEU A 113 29.69 -9.83 -13.37
N SER A 114 29.72 -8.57 -12.92
CA SER A 114 30.65 -8.09 -11.89
C SER A 114 30.37 -8.68 -10.51
N THR A 115 29.14 -9.13 -10.23
CA THR A 115 28.76 -9.72 -8.94
C THR A 115 28.87 -11.25 -8.92
N GLY A 116 29.17 -11.91 -10.05
CA GLY A 116 28.99 -13.35 -10.27
C GLY A 116 29.64 -14.30 -9.25
N GLY A 117 30.79 -13.94 -8.68
CA GLY A 117 31.51 -14.71 -7.66
C GLY A 117 31.53 -14.05 -6.27
N ASP A 118 30.89 -12.90 -6.12
CA ASP A 118 31.02 -12.02 -4.97
C ASP A 118 29.88 -12.23 -3.95
N HIS A 119 30.10 -11.71 -2.74
CA HIS A 119 29.08 -11.67 -1.69
C HIS A 119 28.11 -10.52 -1.95
N ILE A 120 26.80 -10.78 -1.78
CA ILE A 120 25.76 -9.77 -2.00
C ILE A 120 24.90 -9.67 -0.75
N ASN A 121 24.85 -8.46 -0.20
CA ASN A 121 23.97 -8.03 0.87
C ASN A 121 22.86 -7.15 0.29
N ALA A 122 21.63 -7.59 0.39
CA ALA A 122 20.48 -6.77 0.03
C ALA A 122 20.16 -5.75 1.13
N LEU A 123 19.89 -4.51 0.74
CA LEU A 123 19.33 -3.50 1.62
C LEU A 123 17.82 -3.71 1.80
N ALA A 124 17.25 -3.08 2.83
CA ALA A 124 15.81 -2.88 2.87
C ALA A 124 15.38 -2.13 1.60
N TYR A 125 14.30 -2.59 0.97
CA TYR A 125 13.80 -2.01 -0.27
C TYR A 125 13.68 -0.48 -0.15
N GLY A 126 14.25 0.29 -1.08
CA GLY A 126 14.18 1.75 -1.09
C GLY A 126 15.17 2.45 -0.15
N ASN A 127 16.04 1.70 0.52
CA ASN A 127 17.05 2.19 1.46
C ASN A 127 16.49 3.21 2.48
N PRO A 128 15.46 2.84 3.28
CA PRO A 128 14.86 3.76 4.23
C PRO A 128 15.83 4.15 5.35
N ASP A 129 15.69 5.36 5.89
CA ASP A 129 16.28 5.78 7.17
C ASP A 129 15.88 4.79 8.27
N ILE A 130 16.85 3.98 8.69
CA ILE A 130 16.65 2.82 9.57
C ILE A 130 16.12 3.25 10.94
N ALA A 131 16.63 4.37 11.46
CA ALA A 131 16.24 4.85 12.78
C ALA A 131 14.76 5.23 12.79
N ILE A 132 14.32 5.97 11.75
CA ILE A 132 12.91 6.36 11.61
C ILE A 132 12.05 5.15 11.26
N ALA A 133 12.46 4.29 10.35
CA ALA A 133 11.69 3.10 9.95
C ALA A 133 11.42 2.18 11.16
N ARG A 134 12.45 1.87 11.95
CA ARG A 134 12.30 1.08 13.17
C ARG A 134 11.45 1.78 14.23
N SER A 135 11.62 3.09 14.40
CA SER A 135 10.83 3.86 15.38
C SER A 135 9.34 3.92 15.01
N LEU A 136 9.01 4.13 13.74
CA LEU A 136 7.63 4.31 13.28
C LEU A 136 6.88 2.98 13.09
N ALA A 137 7.54 1.93 12.61
CA ALA A 137 6.98 0.58 12.53
C ALA A 137 8.06 -0.51 12.40
N PRO A 138 8.44 -1.16 13.51
CA PRO A 138 9.42 -2.25 13.49
C PRO A 138 9.03 -3.42 12.58
N SER A 139 7.76 -3.85 12.61
CA SER A 139 7.27 -4.97 11.79
C SER A 139 7.29 -4.64 10.29
N GLU A 140 7.01 -3.38 9.94
CA GLU A 140 7.06 -2.92 8.56
C GLU A 140 8.50 -2.89 8.03
N PHE A 141 9.44 -2.48 8.87
CA PHE A 141 10.86 -2.50 8.50
C PHE A 141 11.36 -3.92 8.22
N THR A 142 10.93 -4.92 9.00
CA THR A 142 11.22 -6.34 8.70
C THR A 142 10.65 -6.77 7.34
N PHE A 143 9.44 -6.29 7.00
CA PHE A 143 8.86 -6.52 5.69
C PHE A 143 9.69 -5.88 4.56
N TYR A 144 10.17 -4.64 4.72
CA TYR A 144 11.04 -4.00 3.72
C TYR A 144 12.37 -4.72 3.51
N LEU A 145 12.95 -5.30 4.57
CA LEU A 145 14.15 -6.14 4.47
C LEU A 145 13.89 -7.41 3.65
N ALA A 146 12.80 -8.11 3.95
CA ALA A 146 12.44 -9.34 3.25
C ALA A 146 12.08 -9.08 1.77
N TYR A 147 11.34 -8.00 1.51
CA TYR A 147 10.97 -7.60 0.15
C TYR A 147 12.20 -7.17 -0.65
N GLY A 148 13.06 -6.32 -0.07
CA GLY A 148 14.31 -5.87 -0.71
C GLY A 148 15.24 -7.03 -1.07
N LYS A 149 15.40 -8.01 -0.15
CA LYS A 149 16.09 -9.25 -0.43
C LYS A 149 15.51 -9.97 -1.65
N THR A 150 14.18 -10.16 -1.67
CA THR A 150 13.50 -10.89 -2.74
C THR A 150 13.71 -10.24 -4.11
N GLU A 151 13.61 -8.90 -4.19
CA GLU A 151 13.82 -8.17 -5.45
C GLU A 151 15.28 -8.26 -5.95
N VAL A 152 16.26 -8.17 -5.04
CA VAL A 152 17.67 -8.38 -5.43
C VAL A 152 17.91 -9.81 -5.91
N GLU A 153 17.36 -10.82 -5.22
CA GLU A 153 17.46 -12.22 -5.65
C GLU A 153 16.83 -12.45 -7.02
N LYS A 154 15.67 -11.84 -7.26
CA LYS A 154 14.94 -11.91 -8.54
C LYS A 154 15.75 -11.30 -9.67
N GLN A 155 16.31 -10.11 -9.49
CA GLN A 155 17.04 -9.41 -10.54
C GLN A 155 18.37 -10.09 -10.86
N LEU A 156 19.11 -10.54 -9.84
CA LEU A 156 20.42 -11.17 -10.01
C LEU A 156 20.34 -12.69 -10.24
N LYS A 157 19.14 -13.27 -10.09
CA LYS A 157 18.87 -14.72 -10.20
C LYS A 157 19.78 -15.57 -9.29
N ARG A 158 20.09 -15.06 -8.09
CA ARG A 158 21.01 -15.67 -7.13
C ARG A 158 20.55 -15.39 -5.70
N LYS A 159 20.94 -16.25 -4.77
CA LYS A 159 20.67 -16.05 -3.33
C LYS A 159 21.58 -14.96 -2.76
N VAL A 160 21.02 -14.15 -1.86
CA VAL A 160 21.73 -13.04 -1.21
C VAL A 160 21.50 -13.07 0.29
N THR A 161 22.34 -12.38 1.04
CA THR A 161 22.19 -12.19 2.49
C THR A 161 21.60 -10.81 2.78
N THR A 162 21.28 -10.59 4.05
CA THR A 162 20.74 -9.33 4.56
C THR A 162 21.47 -9.07 5.87
N ASP A 163 22.79 -8.89 5.78
CA ASP A 163 23.65 -8.74 6.96
C ASP A 163 23.67 -7.29 7.46
N GLN A 164 24.36 -7.04 8.59
CA GLN A 164 24.36 -5.75 9.31
C GLN A 164 24.96 -4.57 8.54
N LEU A 165 25.50 -4.79 7.33
CA LEU A 165 25.99 -3.72 6.47
C LEU A 165 24.80 -2.92 5.96
N THR A 166 24.57 -1.77 6.59
CA THR A 166 23.49 -0.88 6.21
C THR A 166 24.04 0.46 5.78
N VAL A 167 23.44 1.01 4.73
CA VAL A 167 23.70 2.39 4.32
C VAL A 167 23.00 3.30 5.34
N THR A 168 23.79 4.05 6.10
CA THR A 168 23.28 4.94 7.13
C THR A 168 23.05 6.34 6.58
N GLY A 169 22.06 7.03 7.16
CA GLY A 169 21.75 8.41 6.81
C GLY A 169 20.47 8.86 7.49
N THR A 170 20.26 10.17 7.56
CA THR A 170 19.04 10.75 8.13
C THR A 170 18.18 11.32 7.03
N SER A 171 16.91 10.91 7.04
CA SER A 171 15.92 11.50 6.15
C SER A 171 15.53 12.91 6.59
N ASN A 172 15.60 13.27 7.88
CA ASN A 172 15.14 14.57 8.37
C ASN A 172 13.65 14.86 8.02
N MET A 173 12.80 13.84 8.06
CA MET A 173 11.36 14.00 7.81
C MET A 173 10.69 14.95 8.81
N SER A 174 9.86 15.86 8.30
CA SER A 174 8.98 16.69 9.13
C SER A 174 7.91 15.84 9.83
N ALA A 175 7.30 16.39 10.90
CA ALA A 175 6.22 15.72 11.60
C ALA A 175 5.02 15.42 10.70
N LEU A 176 4.72 16.30 9.74
CA LEU A 176 3.64 16.13 8.77
C LEU A 176 3.92 14.92 7.86
N LEU A 177 5.10 14.86 7.24
CA LEU A 177 5.44 13.74 6.33
C LEU A 177 5.48 12.39 7.07
N LYS A 178 5.91 12.38 8.34
CA LYS A 178 5.85 11.16 9.19
C LYS A 178 4.42 10.70 9.41
N LYS A 179 3.48 11.64 9.60
CA LYS A 179 2.06 11.35 9.75
C LYS A 179 1.50 10.76 8.44
N ASP A 180 1.81 11.36 7.30
CA ASP A 180 1.32 10.91 5.98
C ASP A 180 1.83 9.50 5.64
N TYR A 181 3.12 9.24 5.88
CA TYR A 181 3.69 7.89 5.78
C TYR A 181 2.97 6.91 6.70
N THR A 182 2.75 7.27 7.98
CA THR A 182 2.11 6.40 8.97
C THR A 182 0.67 6.06 8.57
N GLN A 183 -0.10 7.03 8.09
CA GLN A 183 -1.48 6.83 7.65
C GLN A 183 -1.54 5.96 6.39
N SER A 184 -0.66 6.20 5.42
CA SER A 184 -0.56 5.41 4.19
C SER A 184 -0.21 3.95 4.50
N ARG A 185 0.81 3.74 5.33
CA ARG A 185 1.22 2.41 5.81
C ARG A 185 0.09 1.69 6.54
N GLN A 186 -0.61 2.36 7.46
CA GLN A 186 -1.73 1.76 8.18
C GLN A 186 -2.87 1.37 7.23
N SER A 187 -3.14 2.17 6.21
CA SER A 187 -4.18 1.89 5.22
C SER A 187 -3.85 0.65 4.40
N LEU A 188 -2.61 0.53 3.91
CA LEU A 188 -2.15 -0.67 3.19
C LEU A 188 -2.07 -1.89 4.09
N SER A 189 -1.63 -1.74 5.33
CA SER A 189 -1.58 -2.85 6.29
C SER A 189 -2.99 -3.41 6.54
N LYS A 190 -3.99 -2.54 6.74
CA LYS A 190 -5.40 -2.95 6.86
C LYS A 190 -5.91 -3.63 5.59
N LEU A 191 -5.61 -3.07 4.42
CA LEU A 191 -5.97 -3.67 3.13
C LEU A 191 -5.35 -5.07 2.94
N SER A 192 -4.08 -5.23 3.35
CA SER A 192 -3.35 -6.50 3.28
C SER A 192 -3.89 -7.58 4.22
N THR A 193 -4.83 -7.25 5.12
CA THR A 193 -5.53 -8.27 5.93
C THR A 193 -6.63 -8.99 5.16
N VAL A 194 -7.08 -8.45 4.02
CA VAL A 194 -8.16 -9.03 3.21
C VAL A 194 -7.77 -9.27 1.76
N ILE A 195 -6.76 -8.56 1.24
CA ILE A 195 -6.21 -8.73 -0.12
C ILE A 195 -4.74 -9.15 -0.03
N TYR A 196 -4.46 -10.41 -0.38
CA TYR A 196 -3.10 -10.96 -0.48
C TYR A 196 -2.71 -11.03 -1.96
N THR A 197 -2.13 -9.94 -2.48
CA THR A 197 -1.67 -9.88 -3.88
C THR A 197 -0.28 -9.27 -3.96
N PRO A 198 0.57 -9.71 -4.92
CA PRO A 198 1.88 -9.10 -5.15
C PRO A 198 1.78 -7.59 -5.40
N GLU A 199 0.69 -7.13 -6.01
CA GLU A 199 0.42 -5.71 -6.29
C GLU A 199 0.35 -4.87 -5.00
N VAL A 200 -0.36 -5.37 -3.96
CA VAL A 200 -0.47 -4.66 -2.67
C VAL A 200 0.84 -4.69 -1.90
N GLU A 201 1.58 -5.80 -1.97
CA GLU A 201 2.90 -5.90 -1.35
C GLU A 201 3.91 -4.95 -1.99
N ALA A 202 3.91 -4.83 -3.32
CA ALA A 202 4.77 -3.91 -4.04
C ALA A 202 4.54 -2.44 -3.62
N VAL A 203 3.27 -2.00 -3.57
CA VAL A 203 2.95 -0.63 -3.13
C VAL A 203 3.34 -0.40 -1.66
N ARG A 204 3.10 -1.42 -0.82
CA ARG A 204 3.48 -1.37 0.59
C ARG A 204 4.99 -1.24 0.75
N ALA A 205 5.77 -2.02 0.00
CA ALA A 205 7.22 -1.94 0.00
C ALA A 205 7.71 -0.59 -0.51
N ASN A 206 7.10 -0.06 -1.58
CA ASN A 206 7.48 1.21 -2.16
C ASN A 206 7.32 2.39 -1.18
N LEU A 207 6.45 2.30 -0.16
CA LEU A 207 6.35 3.34 0.88
C LEU A 207 7.65 3.59 1.64
N SER A 208 8.59 2.64 1.68
CA SER A 208 9.90 2.84 2.28
C SER A 208 10.69 3.96 1.61
N VAL A 209 10.44 4.21 0.32
CA VAL A 209 11.15 5.19 -0.50
C VAL A 209 11.06 6.60 0.08
N VAL A 210 9.92 6.97 0.68
CA VAL A 210 9.75 8.31 1.26
C VAL A 210 10.67 8.54 2.47
N LEU A 211 11.17 7.45 3.06
CA LEU A 211 12.12 7.46 4.17
C LEU A 211 13.58 7.50 3.69
N ASN A 212 13.88 7.44 2.39
CA ASN A 212 15.24 7.36 1.89
C ASN A 212 16.07 8.60 2.32
N PRO A 213 17.29 8.40 2.88
CA PRO A 213 18.10 9.47 3.43
C PRO A 213 18.86 10.28 2.37
N PHE A 214 18.93 9.81 1.12
CA PHE A 214 19.64 10.49 0.03
C PHE A 214 18.80 11.55 -0.69
N MET A 215 17.50 11.63 -0.40
CA MET A 215 16.63 12.66 -0.95
C MET A 215 16.83 14.01 -0.27
N LYS A 216 16.85 15.06 -1.11
CA LYS A 216 16.66 16.44 -0.65
C LYS A 216 15.24 16.64 -0.10
N ARG A 217 15.06 17.68 0.70
CA ARG A 217 13.77 17.98 1.36
C ARG A 217 12.65 18.22 0.35
N GLU A 218 12.91 19.03 -0.68
CA GLU A 218 11.93 19.39 -1.72
C GLU A 218 11.44 18.15 -2.48
N ASP A 219 12.36 17.28 -2.90
CA ASP A 219 12.00 16.02 -3.55
C ASP A 219 11.17 15.13 -2.64
N ARG A 220 11.52 15.05 -1.34
CA ARG A 220 10.76 14.20 -0.41
C ARG A 220 9.30 14.62 -0.29
N GLU A 221 9.00 15.91 -0.32
CA GLU A 221 7.61 16.39 -0.29
C GLU A 221 6.85 15.92 -1.53
N VAL A 222 7.47 16.00 -2.71
CA VAL A 222 6.90 15.49 -3.98
C VAL A 222 6.64 13.98 -3.89
N PHE A 223 7.65 13.19 -3.50
CA PHE A 223 7.53 11.73 -3.37
C PHE A 223 6.49 11.32 -2.33
N THR A 224 6.38 12.05 -1.21
CA THR A 224 5.39 11.73 -0.17
C THR A 224 3.97 12.01 -0.65
N ASN A 225 3.75 13.11 -1.36
CA ASN A 225 2.44 13.45 -1.92
C ASN A 225 1.99 12.41 -2.96
N ASP A 226 2.88 12.07 -3.90
CA ASP A 226 2.61 11.04 -4.91
C ASP A 226 2.40 9.64 -4.28
N ALA A 227 3.12 9.32 -3.20
CA ALA A 227 2.89 8.10 -2.42
C ALA A 227 1.48 8.08 -1.80
N VAL A 228 1.05 9.17 -1.16
CA VAL A 228 -0.31 9.30 -0.59
C VAL A 228 -1.36 9.10 -1.67
N GLU A 229 -1.25 9.81 -2.80
CA GLU A 229 -2.19 9.68 -3.91
C GLU A 229 -2.24 8.26 -4.46
N SER A 230 -1.08 7.64 -4.66
CA SER A 230 -0.97 6.28 -5.16
C SER A 230 -1.58 5.26 -4.19
N VAL A 231 -1.29 5.37 -2.89
CA VAL A 231 -1.92 4.52 -1.87
C VAL A 231 -3.44 4.68 -1.87
N MET A 232 -3.94 5.91 -1.98
CA MET A 232 -5.39 6.13 -2.04
C MET A 232 -6.04 5.52 -3.27
N LYS A 233 -5.36 5.49 -4.43
CA LYS A 233 -5.85 4.76 -5.61
C LYS A 233 -6.02 3.27 -5.32
N TYR A 234 -5.04 2.65 -4.65
CA TYR A 234 -5.10 1.24 -4.26
C TYR A 234 -6.18 0.95 -3.21
N VAL A 235 -6.26 1.78 -2.17
CA VAL A 235 -7.30 1.65 -1.14
C VAL A 235 -8.70 1.76 -1.76
N ASN A 236 -8.88 2.64 -2.75
CA ASN A 236 -10.16 2.82 -3.43
C ASN A 236 -10.54 1.66 -4.36
N LYS A 237 -9.62 0.74 -4.73
CA LYS A 237 -9.96 -0.45 -5.53
C LYS A 237 -10.97 -1.36 -4.81
N LEU A 238 -10.96 -1.35 -3.47
CA LEU A 238 -11.94 -2.05 -2.64
C LEU A 238 -12.80 -1.03 -1.89
N ARG A 239 -14.05 -0.87 -2.31
CA ARG A 239 -14.91 0.19 -1.77
C ARG A 239 -16.39 -0.17 -1.76
N VAL A 240 -17.11 0.45 -0.83
CA VAL A 240 -18.57 0.59 -0.90
C VAL A 240 -18.89 1.87 -1.67
N THR A 241 -19.90 1.84 -2.53
CA THR A 241 -20.32 3.03 -3.27
C THR A 241 -21.27 3.86 -2.42
N ASN A 242 -21.06 5.17 -2.38
CA ASN A 242 -22.04 6.10 -1.79
C ASN A 242 -23.39 5.94 -2.50
N GLY A 243 -24.49 6.10 -1.77
CA GLY A 243 -25.83 5.87 -2.31
C GLY A 243 -26.85 6.86 -1.78
N GLN A 244 -27.88 7.12 -2.58
CA GLN A 244 -29.07 7.87 -2.16
C GLN A 244 -30.30 7.02 -2.44
N TYR A 245 -31.17 6.85 -1.45
CA TYR A 245 -32.33 5.97 -1.55
C TYR A 245 -33.59 6.62 -0.98
N GLN A 246 -34.71 6.41 -1.66
CA GLN A 246 -36.04 6.75 -1.18
C GLN A 246 -36.73 5.49 -0.65
N LEU A 247 -37.10 5.48 0.62
CA LEU A 247 -37.81 4.36 1.25
C LEU A 247 -39.26 4.77 1.54
N THR A 248 -40.20 4.19 0.79
CA THR A 248 -41.64 4.48 0.87
C THR A 248 -42.43 3.43 1.64
N SER A 249 -41.79 2.34 2.05
CA SER A 249 -42.40 1.21 2.73
C SER A 249 -41.69 0.92 4.05
N LYS A 250 -42.38 0.25 4.98
CA LYS A 250 -41.83 -0.11 6.29
C LYS A 250 -40.62 -1.04 6.18
N GLU A 251 -40.63 -1.96 5.21
CA GLU A 251 -39.51 -2.87 4.95
C GLU A 251 -39.10 -2.73 3.49
N VAL A 252 -37.80 -2.48 3.25
CA VAL A 252 -37.26 -2.29 1.90
C VAL A 252 -35.88 -2.93 1.80
N LYS A 253 -35.63 -3.66 0.71
CA LYS A 253 -34.29 -4.18 0.40
C LYS A 253 -33.50 -3.13 -0.39
N VAL A 254 -32.53 -2.50 0.25
CA VAL A 254 -31.68 -1.47 -0.36
C VAL A 254 -30.49 -2.14 -1.05
N PRO A 255 -30.29 -1.93 -2.37
CA PRO A 255 -29.16 -2.50 -3.09
C PRO A 255 -27.88 -1.67 -2.84
N ILE A 256 -26.98 -2.19 -2.01
CA ILE A 256 -25.68 -1.55 -1.72
C ILE A 256 -24.64 -2.07 -2.72
N THR A 257 -24.00 -1.15 -3.44
CA THR A 257 -22.99 -1.53 -4.46
C THR A 257 -21.61 -1.64 -3.84
N LEU A 258 -21.00 -2.82 -3.98
CA LEU A 258 -19.69 -3.20 -3.49
C LEU A 258 -18.76 -3.38 -4.70
N THR A 259 -17.55 -2.83 -4.64
CA THR A 259 -16.58 -2.93 -5.74
C THR A 259 -15.27 -3.55 -5.29
N ASN A 260 -14.76 -4.47 -6.09
CA ASN A 260 -13.43 -5.04 -5.99
C ASN A 260 -12.72 -4.94 -7.35
N ASP A 261 -11.81 -3.98 -7.49
CA ASP A 261 -10.97 -3.79 -8.68
C ASP A 261 -9.61 -4.52 -8.59
N PHE A 262 -9.43 -5.43 -7.61
CA PHE A 262 -8.27 -6.34 -7.55
C PHE A 262 -8.46 -7.58 -8.44
N ASP A 263 -7.36 -8.21 -8.82
CA ASP A 263 -7.32 -9.44 -9.61
C ASP A 263 -7.66 -10.71 -8.82
N SER A 264 -7.85 -10.58 -7.51
CA SER A 264 -8.23 -11.67 -6.61
C SER A 264 -9.60 -11.41 -5.98
N PRO A 265 -10.42 -12.46 -5.76
CA PRO A 265 -11.65 -12.33 -4.99
C PRO A 265 -11.34 -11.97 -3.52
N VAL A 266 -12.28 -11.30 -2.87
CA VAL A 266 -12.14 -10.88 -1.48
C VAL A 266 -13.34 -11.33 -0.65
N THR A 267 -13.09 -11.79 0.57
CA THR A 267 -14.12 -12.09 1.56
C THR A 267 -13.90 -11.24 2.80
N LEU A 268 -14.91 -10.49 3.21
CA LEU A 268 -14.87 -9.54 4.31
C LEU A 268 -16.29 -9.30 4.86
N PHE A 269 -16.42 -8.37 5.80
CA PHE A 269 -17.71 -7.97 6.35
C PHE A 269 -18.07 -6.54 5.94
N LEU A 270 -19.34 -6.31 5.63
CA LEU A 270 -19.94 -4.98 5.49
C LEU A 270 -20.65 -4.64 6.80
N THR A 271 -20.17 -3.60 7.48
CA THR A 271 -20.82 -3.05 8.67
C THR A 271 -21.65 -1.83 8.30
N LEU A 272 -22.86 -1.74 8.84
CA LEU A 272 -23.80 -0.64 8.63
C LEU A 272 -24.14 0.02 9.96
N SER A 273 -23.93 1.33 10.05
CA SER A 273 -24.15 2.12 11.26
C SER A 273 -25.11 3.28 10.99
N PRO A 274 -26.41 3.12 11.30
CA PRO A 274 -27.37 4.22 11.24
C PRO A 274 -26.98 5.36 12.17
N GLN A 275 -27.11 6.60 11.70
CA GLN A 275 -26.81 7.79 12.51
C GLN A 275 -27.95 8.19 13.46
N ASN A 276 -29.12 7.54 13.36
CA ASN A 276 -30.25 7.72 14.27
C ASN A 276 -31.19 6.51 14.24
N SER A 277 -32.20 6.51 15.11
CA SER A 277 -33.19 5.43 15.26
C SER A 277 -34.34 5.46 14.24
N ARG A 278 -34.31 6.33 13.21
CA ARG A 278 -35.38 6.39 12.19
C ARG A 278 -35.39 5.17 11.27
N VAL A 279 -34.26 4.48 11.18
CA VAL A 279 -34.10 3.25 10.41
C VAL A 279 -33.36 2.20 11.23
N GLN A 280 -33.76 0.95 11.07
CA GLN A 280 -33.11 -0.21 11.63
C GLN A 280 -32.57 -1.08 10.49
N VAL A 281 -31.36 -1.62 10.67
CA VAL A 281 -30.68 -2.50 9.72
C VAL A 281 -29.78 -3.47 10.50
N GLY A 282 -29.51 -4.64 9.93
CA GLY A 282 -28.49 -5.53 10.45
C GLY A 282 -27.14 -4.81 10.55
N SER A 283 -26.36 -5.11 11.59
CA SER A 283 -25.10 -4.42 11.86
C SER A 283 -23.94 -4.91 10.99
N GLU A 284 -23.96 -6.17 10.56
CA GLU A 284 -22.84 -6.80 9.87
C GLU A 284 -23.30 -7.87 8.85
N PHE A 285 -22.69 -7.88 7.66
CA PHE A 285 -22.98 -8.81 6.58
C PHE A 285 -21.69 -9.39 6.01
N LYS A 286 -21.51 -10.70 6.06
CA LYS A 286 -20.39 -11.37 5.38
C LYS A 286 -20.60 -11.31 3.87
N VAL A 287 -19.62 -10.83 3.13
CA VAL A 287 -19.67 -10.66 1.67
C VAL A 287 -18.44 -11.25 1.02
N THR A 288 -18.64 -11.87 -0.14
CA THR A 288 -17.58 -12.27 -1.06
C THR A 288 -17.77 -11.52 -2.37
N ILE A 289 -16.74 -10.79 -2.80
CA ILE A 289 -16.75 -9.98 -4.02
C ILE A 289 -15.70 -10.58 -4.97
N ALA A 290 -16.12 -10.99 -6.16
CA ALA A 290 -15.23 -11.59 -7.14
C ALA A 290 -14.14 -10.60 -7.61
N ALA A 291 -13.06 -11.12 -8.19
CA ALA A 291 -12.04 -10.30 -8.82
C ALA A 291 -12.64 -9.40 -9.91
N LYS A 292 -12.13 -8.18 -10.06
CA LYS A 292 -12.56 -7.18 -11.07
C LYS A 292 -14.07 -7.07 -11.22
N SER A 293 -14.81 -7.05 -10.11
CA SER A 293 -16.26 -7.12 -10.13
C SER A 293 -16.91 -6.03 -9.28
N ARG A 294 -18.15 -5.72 -9.66
CA ARG A 294 -19.09 -4.94 -8.84
C ARG A 294 -20.27 -5.85 -8.51
N SER A 295 -20.58 -5.96 -7.23
CA SER A 295 -21.73 -6.73 -6.74
C SER A 295 -22.72 -5.82 -6.02
N GLN A 296 -23.99 -6.21 -6.04
CA GLN A 296 -25.04 -5.54 -5.27
C GLN A 296 -25.51 -6.45 -4.15
N LEU A 297 -25.40 -5.98 -2.92
CA LEU A 297 -25.94 -6.65 -1.74
C LEU A 297 -27.30 -6.03 -1.40
N ALA A 298 -28.37 -6.80 -1.52
CA ALA A 298 -29.71 -6.38 -1.15
C ALA A 298 -29.91 -6.49 0.36
N VAL A 299 -29.73 -5.37 1.07
CA VAL A 299 -29.80 -5.31 2.54
C VAL A 299 -31.21 -4.92 2.99
N PRO A 300 -31.85 -5.68 3.90
CA PRO A 300 -33.16 -5.32 4.43
C PRO A 300 -33.04 -4.16 5.44
N PHE A 301 -33.75 -3.07 5.17
CA PHE A 301 -33.93 -1.94 6.08
C PHE A 301 -35.38 -1.91 6.57
N THR A 302 -35.53 -1.63 7.86
CA THR A 302 -36.83 -1.38 8.49
C THR A 302 -36.93 0.10 8.84
N VAL A 303 -37.93 0.77 8.30
CA VAL A 303 -38.17 2.19 8.54
C VAL A 303 -39.07 2.35 9.77
N ILE A 304 -38.59 3.14 10.74
CA ILE A 304 -39.24 3.36 12.04
C ILE A 304 -39.97 4.70 12.06
N ALA A 305 -39.38 5.75 11.46
CA ALA A 305 -39.97 7.08 11.40
C ALA A 305 -39.64 7.81 10.08
N PRO A 306 -40.54 8.65 9.55
CA PRO A 306 -40.27 9.48 8.38
C PRO A 306 -39.13 10.49 8.58
N GLY A 307 -38.58 11.02 7.49
CA GLY A 307 -37.53 12.04 7.48
C GLY A 307 -36.23 11.59 6.81
N ALA A 308 -35.26 12.50 6.72
CA ALA A 308 -33.93 12.19 6.18
C ALA A 308 -33.03 11.56 7.26
N THR A 309 -32.22 10.58 6.86
CA THR A 309 -31.18 9.97 7.71
C THR A 309 -30.00 9.50 6.87
N THR A 310 -28.89 9.17 7.53
CA THR A 310 -27.70 8.60 6.90
C THR A 310 -27.30 7.31 7.60
N VAL A 311 -26.75 6.39 6.82
CA VAL A 311 -26.19 5.13 7.30
C VAL A 311 -24.78 5.04 6.77
N ILE A 312 -23.82 4.88 7.68
CA ILE A 312 -22.40 4.72 7.33
C ILE A 312 -22.17 3.25 7.02
N ALA A 313 -21.62 2.99 5.84
CA ALA A 313 -21.23 1.67 5.39
C ALA A 313 -19.71 1.55 5.38
N GLN A 314 -19.18 0.54 6.07
CA GLN A 314 -17.74 0.36 6.25
C GLN A 314 -17.39 -1.12 6.11
N PHE A 315 -16.39 -1.43 5.29
CA PHE A 315 -15.82 -2.77 5.28
C PHE A 315 -14.98 -3.03 6.52
N THR A 316 -15.05 -4.23 7.05
CA THR A 316 -14.24 -4.74 8.17
C THR A 316 -13.66 -6.10 7.82
N ASN A 317 -12.48 -6.40 8.38
CA ASN A 317 -11.91 -7.75 8.33
C ASN A 317 -12.54 -8.66 9.40
N ASP A 318 -12.09 -9.91 9.44
CA ASP A 318 -12.50 -10.93 10.42
C ASP A 318 -12.25 -10.56 11.89
N LYS A 319 -11.36 -9.59 12.13
CA LYS A 319 -11.04 -9.04 13.45
C LYS A 319 -11.79 -7.74 13.76
N GLY A 320 -12.75 -7.34 12.91
CA GLY A 320 -13.52 -6.11 13.07
C GLY A 320 -12.74 -4.82 12.76
N GLN A 321 -11.53 -4.92 12.20
CA GLN A 321 -10.75 -3.74 11.83
C GLN A 321 -11.29 -3.15 10.53
N LYS A 322 -11.52 -1.82 10.52
CA LYS A 322 -12.00 -1.09 9.35
C LYS A 322 -10.99 -1.19 8.19
N VAL A 323 -11.48 -1.54 7.00
CA VAL A 323 -10.72 -1.63 5.75
C VAL A 323 -11.30 -0.67 4.71
N GLY A 324 -10.44 0.10 4.05
CA GLY A 324 -10.90 1.04 3.03
C GLY A 324 -11.60 2.28 3.61
N LYS A 325 -12.20 3.07 2.71
CA LYS A 325 -12.99 4.24 3.09
C LYS A 325 -14.40 3.84 3.51
N GLU A 326 -14.98 4.63 4.41
CA GLU A 326 -16.41 4.60 4.68
C GLU A 326 -17.19 5.19 3.49
N ALA A 327 -18.37 4.64 3.26
CA ALA A 327 -19.35 5.16 2.32
C ALA A 327 -20.57 5.70 3.08
N VAL A 328 -21.18 6.74 2.54
CA VAL A 328 -22.37 7.37 3.11
C VAL A 328 -23.58 6.96 2.27
N LEU A 329 -24.57 6.35 2.93
CA LEU A 329 -25.87 6.03 2.35
C LEU A 329 -26.90 7.03 2.87
N THR A 330 -27.36 7.94 2.02
CA THR A 330 -28.40 8.92 2.36
C THR A 330 -29.77 8.30 2.11
N LEU A 331 -30.62 8.27 3.12
CA LEU A 331 -31.96 7.69 3.08
C LEU A 331 -33.01 8.78 3.31
N ASN A 332 -33.97 8.87 2.41
CA ASN A 332 -35.16 9.70 2.55
C ASN A 332 -36.37 8.81 2.82
N LEU A 333 -36.97 8.95 4.00
CA LEU A 333 -37.96 8.04 4.53
C LEU A 333 -39.35 8.70 4.46
N SER A 334 -40.26 8.12 3.68
CA SER A 334 -41.62 8.65 3.49
C SER A 334 -42.65 7.55 3.65
N ILE A 335 -42.67 6.90 4.83
CA ILE A 335 -43.72 5.92 5.12
C ILE A 335 -45.04 6.67 5.29
N PHE A 336 -46.04 6.26 4.50
CA PHE A 336 -47.43 6.61 4.73
C PHE A 336 -48.07 5.50 5.57
N ASP A 337 -48.76 5.85 6.66
CA ASP A 337 -49.53 4.86 7.41
C ASP A 337 -50.69 4.37 6.55
N SER A 338 -50.70 3.07 6.24
CA SER A 338 -51.76 2.41 5.47
C SER A 338 -53.15 2.67 6.09
N ARG A 339 -53.23 2.79 7.42
CA ARG A 339 -54.49 3.11 8.11
C ARG A 339 -55.01 4.48 7.70
N VAL A 340 -54.14 5.48 7.59
CA VAL A 340 -54.53 6.83 7.18
C VAL A 340 -55.10 6.83 5.77
N ALA A 341 -54.49 6.06 4.85
CA ALA A 341 -55.00 5.91 3.48
C ALA A 341 -56.38 5.23 3.43
N TRP A 342 -56.62 4.22 4.27
CA TRP A 342 -57.93 3.58 4.40
C TRP A 342 -58.97 4.51 5.04
N PHE A 343 -58.60 5.28 6.06
CA PHE A 343 -59.49 6.26 6.69
C PHE A 343 -59.90 7.36 5.71
N THR A 344 -58.97 7.93 4.95
CA THR A 344 -59.29 8.97 3.96
C THR A 344 -60.13 8.43 2.81
N SER A 345 -59.82 7.22 2.32
CA SER A 345 -60.62 6.55 1.28
C SER A 345 -62.03 6.23 1.77
N GLY A 346 -62.16 5.67 2.97
CA GLY A 346 -63.46 5.36 3.58
C GLY A 346 -64.30 6.62 3.84
N ALA A 347 -63.69 7.68 4.35
CA ALA A 347 -64.34 8.98 4.53
C ALA A 347 -64.81 9.57 3.18
N GLY A 348 -63.98 9.47 2.13
CA GLY A 348 -64.34 9.91 0.78
C GLY A 348 -65.55 9.16 0.22
N ILE A 349 -65.61 7.84 0.41
CA ILE A 349 -66.77 7.01 0.01
C ILE A 349 -68.02 7.42 0.77
N LEU A 350 -67.92 7.63 2.10
CA LEU A 350 -69.05 8.07 2.92
C LEU A 350 -69.56 9.45 2.48
N LEU A 351 -68.67 10.39 2.15
CA LEU A 351 -69.05 11.70 1.63
C LEU A 351 -69.78 11.59 0.27
N LEU A 352 -69.32 10.72 -0.63
CA LEU A 352 -70.01 10.46 -1.90
C LEU A 352 -71.42 9.88 -1.68
N LEU A 353 -71.57 8.91 -0.78
CA LEU A 353 -72.87 8.34 -0.42
C LEU A 353 -73.80 9.38 0.23
N ALA A 354 -73.27 10.24 1.10
CA ALA A 354 -74.00 11.35 1.70
C ALA A 354 -74.49 12.35 0.63
N ALA A 355 -73.66 12.68 -0.36
CA ALA A 355 -74.03 13.57 -1.46
C ALA A 355 -75.13 12.96 -2.34
N ILE A 356 -75.04 11.66 -2.67
CA ILE A 356 -76.08 10.95 -3.44
C ILE A 356 -77.40 10.94 -2.66
N THR A 357 -77.36 10.57 -1.37
CA THR A 357 -78.57 10.52 -0.54
C THR A 357 -79.21 11.89 -0.34
N GLN A 358 -78.42 12.96 -0.16
CA GLN A 358 -78.95 14.33 -0.15
C GLN A 358 -79.60 14.70 -1.48
N THR A 359 -78.98 14.35 -2.61
CA THR A 359 -79.52 14.62 -3.95
C THR A 359 -80.87 13.92 -4.17
N VAL A 360 -80.96 12.64 -3.82
CA VAL A 360 -82.22 11.87 -3.92
C VAL A 360 -83.30 12.43 -2.99
N ARG A 361 -82.96 12.80 -1.74
CA ARG A 361 -83.90 13.45 -0.81
C ARG A 361 -84.39 14.78 -1.35
N ARG A 362 -83.52 15.59 -1.95
CA ARG A 362 -83.87 16.89 -2.54
C ARG A 362 -84.85 16.73 -3.70
N ILE A 363 -84.61 15.77 -4.61
CA ILE A 363 -85.50 15.49 -5.74
C ILE A 363 -86.87 14.96 -5.27
N ARG A 364 -86.91 14.13 -4.22
CA ARG A 364 -88.18 13.66 -3.66
C ARG A 364 -89.00 14.78 -3.01
N ARG A 365 -88.34 15.74 -2.35
CA ARG A 365 -89.00 16.92 -1.75
C ARG A 365 -89.46 17.97 -2.77
N SER A 366 -88.98 17.91 -4.01
CA SER A 366 -89.48 18.80 -5.08
C SER A 366 -90.61 18.17 -5.91
N ARG A 367 -91.01 16.92 -5.60
CA ARG A 367 -92.08 16.18 -6.27
C ARG A 367 -93.27 15.87 -5.35
N ALA A 368 -93.15 16.18 -4.07
CA ALA A 368 -94.25 16.30 -3.12
C ALA A 368 -94.50 17.79 -2.91
#